data_AF-C5BTF1-F1
#
_entry.id   AF-C5BTF1-F1
#
_cell.length_a   1.000
_cell.length_b   1.000
_cell.length_c   1.000
_cell.angle_alpha   90.00
_cell.angle_beta   90.00
_cell.angle_gamma   90.00
#
_symmetry.space_group_name_H-M   'P 1'
#
loop_
_entity.id
_entity.type
_entity.pdbx_description
1 polymer ?
#
loop_
_entity_poly.entity_id
_entity_poly.type
_entity_poly.pdbx_seq_one_letter_code
_entity_poly.pdbx_strand_id
1 'polypeptide(L)' 'MNEDELKALNKDVKKKKRIATDWASQIHDVVEDTLWTDYNRLTELAQSTIAACEDWKAAQAKLDEASA' A
#
# COMPACT_ATOMS: atom_id res chain seq x y z
N MET A 1 -17.26 18.30 -4.90
CA MET A 1 -16.88 17.60 -3.65
C MET A 1 -16.79 18.64 -2.54
N ASN A 2 -17.22 18.31 -1.32
CA ASN A 2 -17.08 19.22 -0.17
C ASN A 2 -15.75 18.96 0.58
N GLU A 3 -15.41 19.83 1.54
CA GLU A 3 -14.17 19.68 2.31
C GLU A 3 -14.08 18.37 3.10
N ASP A 4 -15.21 17.86 3.59
CA ASP A 4 -15.24 16.65 4.41
C ASP A 4 -15.00 15.39 3.57
N GLU A 5 -15.55 15.35 2.35
CA GLU A 5 -15.27 14.32 1.34
C GLU A 5 -13.81 14.34 0.91
N LEU A 6 -13.22 15.53 0.72
CA LEU A 6 -11.79 15.67 0.37
C LEU A 6 -10.87 15.20 1.51
N LYS A 7 -11.22 15.54 2.76
CA LYS A 7 -10.52 15.04 3.95
C LYS A 7 -10.62 13.51 4.06
N ALA A 8 -11.78 12.94 3.75
CA ALA A 8 -11.98 11.49 3.76
C ALA A 8 -11.10 10.79 2.71
N LEU A 9 -11.05 11.29 1.47
CA LEU A 9 -10.18 10.75 0.43
C LEU A 9 -8.70 10.87 0.80
N ASN A 10 -8.27 12.01 1.34
CA ASN A 10 -6.89 12.18 1.80
C ASN A 10 -6.52 11.17 2.91
N LYS A 11 -7.44 10.90 3.84
CA LYS A 11 -7.27 9.90 4.89
C LYS A 11 -7.17 8.48 4.30
N ASP A 12 -7.98 8.15 3.31
CA ASP A 12 -7.95 6.84 2.64
C ASP A 12 -6.61 6.62 1.92
N VAL A 13 -6.13 7.62 1.16
CA VAL A 13 -4.81 7.60 0.52
C VAL A 13 -3.70 7.33 1.54
N LYS A 14 -3.68 8.06 2.66
CA LYS A 14 -2.67 7.86 3.71
C LYS A 14 -2.74 6.46 4.32
N LYS A 15 -3.95 5.95 4.55
CA LYS A 15 -4.16 4.60 5.08
C LYS A 15 -3.62 3.54 4.11
N LYS A 16 -3.97 3.63 2.84
CA LYS A 16 -3.52 2.67 1.82
C LYS A 16 -2.01 2.74 1.57
N LYS A 17 -1.43 3.95 1.61
CA LYS A 17 0.03 4.12 1.55
C LYS A 17 0.72 3.39 2.70
N ARG A 18 0.21 3.53 3.93
CA ARG A 18 0.75 2.82 5.09
C ARG A 18 0.68 1.30 4.89
N ILE A 19 -0.46 0.78 4.43
CA ILE A 19 -0.61 -0.67 4.16
C ILE A 19 0.42 -1.16 3.14
N ALA A 20 0.64 -0.42 2.04
CA ALA A 20 1.65 -0.76 1.05
C ALA A 20 3.07 -0.77 1.64
N THR A 21 3.39 0.21 2.50
CA THR A 21 4.67 0.26 3.23
C THR A 21 4.82 -0.91 4.21
N ASP A 22 3.77 -1.27 4.94
CA ASP A 22 3.80 -2.39 5.88
C ASP A 22 4.06 -3.74 5.17
N TRP A 23 3.56 -3.91 3.94
CA TRP A 23 3.91 -5.08 3.11
C TRP A 23 5.35 -5.07 2.63
N ALA A 24 5.87 -3.90 2.23
CA ALA A 24 7.28 -3.76 1.86
C ALA A 24 8.22 -4.10 3.03
N SER A 25 7.87 -3.71 4.26
CA SER A 25 8.62 -4.08 5.47
C SER A 25 8.64 -5.60 5.68
N GLN A 26 7.52 -6.31 5.47
CA GLN A 26 7.51 -7.77 5.59
C GLN A 26 8.40 -8.47 4.55
N ILE A 27 8.49 -7.93 3.33
CA ILE A 27 9.44 -8.43 2.33
C ILE A 27 10.87 -8.23 2.81
N HIS A 28 11.19 -7.04 3.33
CA HIS A 28 12.50 -6.73 3.88
C HIS A 28 12.88 -7.70 5.00
N ASP A 29 11.98 -7.95 5.96
CA ASP A 29 12.21 -8.89 7.06
C ASP A 29 12.55 -10.30 6.53
N VAL A 30 11.85 -10.79 5.50
CA VAL A 30 12.18 -12.09 4.89
C VAL A 30 13.53 -12.07 4.19
N VAL A 31 13.85 -11.03 3.43
CA VAL A 31 15.10 -10.95 2.67
C VAL A 31 16.31 -10.78 3.59
N GLU A 32 16.19 -10.01 4.67
CA GLU A 32 17.30 -9.68 5.56
C GLU A 32 17.48 -10.69 6.70
N ASP A 33 16.38 -11.18 7.30
CA ASP A 33 16.47 -11.96 8.55
C ASP A 33 16.21 -13.45 8.35
N THR A 34 15.26 -13.85 7.50
CA THR A 34 14.77 -15.24 7.43
C THR A 34 14.86 -15.90 6.06
N LEU A 35 15.70 -15.38 5.16
CA LEU A 35 15.72 -15.80 3.75
C LEU A 35 15.85 -17.31 3.57
N TRP A 36 16.76 -17.97 4.28
CA TRP A 36 17.00 -19.40 4.11
C TRP A 36 15.87 -20.31 4.62
N THR A 37 14.97 -19.78 5.46
CA THR A 37 13.83 -20.55 6.00
C THR A 37 12.50 -20.16 5.38
N ASP A 38 12.33 -18.89 4.99
CA ASP A 38 11.02 -18.31 4.67
C ASP A 38 10.93 -17.79 3.22
N TYR A 39 11.93 -18.02 2.37
CA TYR A 39 11.94 -17.52 0.97
C TYR A 39 10.68 -17.89 0.17
N ASN A 40 10.04 -19.02 0.51
CA ASN A 40 8.82 -19.48 -0.14
C ASN A 40 7.64 -18.50 0.02
N ARG A 41 7.67 -17.62 1.03
CA ARG A 41 6.66 -16.58 1.27
C ARG A 41 6.81 -15.36 0.36
N LEU A 42 7.97 -15.17 -0.27
CA LEU A 42 8.27 -13.98 -1.07
C LEU A 42 7.26 -13.77 -2.21
N THR A 43 6.75 -14.84 -2.82
CA THR A 43 5.77 -14.73 -3.92
C THR A 43 4.45 -14.13 -3.42
N GLU A 44 3.93 -14.63 -2.31
CA GLU A 44 2.68 -14.15 -1.70
C GLU A 44 2.84 -12.70 -1.19
N LEU A 45 3.97 -12.40 -0.54
CA LEU A 45 4.26 -11.05 -0.05
C LEU A 45 4.40 -10.06 -1.20
N ALA A 46 5.04 -10.45 -2.31
CA ALA A 46 5.15 -9.61 -3.50
C ALA A 46 3.77 -9.34 -4.12
N GLN A 47 2.93 -10.37 -4.26
CA GLN A 47 1.54 -10.20 -4.75
C GLN A 47 0.74 -9.24 -3.87
N SER A 48 0.85 -9.39 -2.55
CA SER A 48 0.15 -8.53 -1.59
C SER A 48 0.66 -7.08 -1.62
N THR A 49 1.97 -6.89 -1.78
CA THR A 49 2.60 -5.58 -1.95
C THR A 49 2.09 -4.90 -3.23
N ILE A 50 2.08 -5.62 -4.35
CA ILE A 50 1.58 -5.10 -5.63
C ILE A 50 0.11 -4.69 -5.50
N ALA A 51 -0.73 -5.55 -4.92
CA ALA A 51 -2.14 -5.25 -4.71
C ALA A 51 -2.35 -4.00 -3.86
N ALA A 52 -1.59 -3.85 -2.76
CA ALA A 52 -1.67 -2.67 -1.90
C ALA A 52 -1.21 -1.38 -2.60
N CYS A 53 -0.18 -1.46 -3.45
CA CYS A 53 0.28 -0.35 -4.27
C CYS A 53 -0.78 0.09 -5.30
N GLU A 54 -1.41 -0.85 -5.99
CA GLU A 54 -2.49 -0.56 -6.93
C GLU A 54 -3.72 0.05 -6.22
N ASP A 55 -4.05 -0.46 -5.04
CA ASP A 55 -5.09 0.09 -4.17
C ASP A 55 -4.81 1.56 -3.80
N TRP A 56 -3.58 1.85 -3.38
CA TRP A 56 -3.14 3.21 -3.09
C TRP A 56 -3.21 4.10 -4.32
N LYS A 57 -2.74 3.62 -5.47
CA LYS A 57 -2.77 4.35 -6.75
C LYS A 57 -4.19 4.70 -7.18
N ALA A 58 -5.12 3.75 -7.04
CA ALA A 58 -6.55 4.00 -7.31
C ALA A 58 -7.16 5.04 -6.37
N ALA A 59 -6.79 5.03 -5.07
CA ALA A 59 -7.24 6.05 -4.14
C ALA A 59 -6.62 7.43 -4.41
N GLN A 60 -5.34 7.48 -4.79
CA GLN A 60 -4.65 8.71 -5.15
C GLN A 60 -5.28 9.34 -6.40
N ALA A 61 -5.58 8.55 -7.43
CA ALA A 61 -6.26 9.03 -8.63
C ALA A 61 -7.61 9.69 -8.31
N LYS A 62 -8.42 9.07 -7.43
CA LYS A 62 -9.70 9.64 -6.97
C LYS A 62 -9.51 10.97 -6.22
N LEU A 63 -8.46 11.07 -5.40
CA LEU A 63 -8.15 12.31 -4.69
C LEU A 63 -7.72 13.40 -5.67
N ASP A 64 -6.86 13.07 -6.62
CA ASP A 64 -6.34 14.01 -7.62
C ASP A 64 -7.47 14.55 -8.49
N GLU A 65 -8.31 13.67 -9.06
CA GLU A 65 -9.50 14.03 -9.84
C GLU A 65 -10.46 14.95 -9.11
N ALA A 66 -10.57 14.79 -7.79
CA ALA A 66 -11.49 15.57 -6.98
C ALA A 66 -10.90 16.85 -6.39
N SER A 67 -9.58 17.03 -6.53
CA SER A 67 -8.84 18.22 -6.13
C SER A 67 -8.43 19.13 -7.29
N ALA A 68 -8.62 18.65 -8.53
CA ALA A 68 -8.45 19.40 -9.77
C ALA A 68 -9.64 20.34 -10.04
#